data_AF-A0A4Y9R4P2-F1
#
_entry.id   AF-A0A4Y9R4P2-F1
#
_cell.length_a   1.000
_cell.length_b   1.000
_cell.length_c   1.000
_cell.angle_alpha   90.00
_cell.angle_beta   90.00
_cell.angle_gamma   90.00
#
_symmetry.space_group_name_H-M   'P 1'
#
loop_
_entity.id
_entity.type
_entity.pdbx_description
1 polymer ?
#
loop_
_entity_poly.entity_id
_entity_poly.type
_entity_poly.pdbx_seq_one_letter_code
_entity_poly.pdbx_strand_id
1 'polypeptide(L)'
;MLLTHNLPLDDDGNRTICHACSNFVDAYFFRKEKLGWRLAERQDSAVTVGLEGYLGETRIIRLGTAYALAVEWGNCWQGACGSWLTLLGLGPNTSSVLAQDIPISADNLGAYLECAEEERPHASDNMEDRRSQTCFSVEGHWKVNSKQLMIDFKGLIWETPDKDKDTVISGTAVYRLSNGKFVLESGKNLVLKL
;
A
#
# COMPACT_ATOMS: atom_id res chain seq x y z
N MET A 1 -23.17 8.91 3.21
CA MET A 1 -22.26 7.92 3.82
C MET A 1 -21.20 8.68 4.61
N LEU A 2 -20.79 8.15 5.76
CA LEU A 2 -19.64 8.61 6.55
C LEU A 2 -18.64 7.45 6.61
N LEU A 3 -17.37 7.76 6.42
CA LEU A 3 -16.27 6.82 6.65
C LEU A 3 -15.54 7.27 7.90
N THR A 4 -15.24 6.33 8.80
CA THR A 4 -14.42 6.57 9.98
C THR A 4 -13.27 5.60 9.99
N HIS A 5 -12.19 5.95 10.65
CA HIS A 5 -11.12 5.00 10.94
C HIS A 5 -10.88 4.94 12.43
N ASN A 6 -10.45 3.78 12.91
CA ASN A 6 -10.28 3.54 14.34
C ASN A 6 -8.83 3.79 14.75
N LEU A 7 -8.62 4.54 15.83
CA LEU A 7 -7.30 4.74 16.42
C LEU A 7 -7.26 3.96 17.74
N PRO A 8 -6.39 2.95 17.88
CA PRO A 8 -6.26 2.26 19.16
C PRO A 8 -5.71 3.24 20.20
N LEU A 9 -6.36 3.31 21.36
CA LEU A 9 -5.96 4.14 22.49
C LEU A 9 -5.64 3.25 23.69
N ASP A 10 -4.69 3.68 24.52
CA ASP A 10 -4.44 3.09 25.84
C ASP A 10 -5.46 3.60 26.87
N ASP A 11 -5.34 3.12 28.10
CA ASP A 11 -6.26 3.47 29.21
C ASP A 11 -6.24 4.97 29.55
N ASP A 12 -5.16 5.68 29.20
CA ASP A 12 -5.01 7.12 29.39
C ASP A 12 -5.53 7.93 28.19
N GLY A 13 -6.04 7.27 27.15
CA GLY A 13 -6.54 7.89 25.92
C GLY A 13 -5.45 8.32 24.95
N ASN A 14 -4.20 7.91 25.17
CA ASN A 14 -3.11 8.14 24.22
C ASN A 14 -3.13 7.09 23.13
N ARG A 15 -2.66 7.44 21.94
CA ARG A 15 -2.58 6.50 20.82
C ARG A 15 -1.63 5.35 21.16
N THR A 16 -2.14 4.13 21.13
CA THR A 16 -1.30 2.93 21.22
C THR A 16 -0.61 2.71 19.90
N ILE A 17 0.72 2.68 19.91
CA ILE A 17 1.54 2.25 18.78
C ILE A 17 1.93 0.81 19.06
N CYS A 18 1.55 -0.11 18.17
CA CYS A 18 1.88 -1.52 18.28
C CYS A 18 2.23 -2.04 16.89
N HIS A 19 3.38 -2.70 16.76
CA HIS A 19 3.96 -3.03 15.45
C HIS A 19 3.00 -3.82 14.54
N ALA A 20 2.30 -4.82 15.09
CA ALA A 20 1.37 -5.67 14.35
C ALA A 20 -0.09 -5.16 14.35
N CYS A 21 -0.37 -3.96 14.87
CA CYS A 21 -1.73 -3.45 14.95
C CYS A 21 -2.16 -2.85 13.61
N SER A 22 -3.09 -3.52 12.93
CA SER A 22 -3.79 -2.95 11.78
C SER A 22 -4.76 -1.84 12.20
N ASN A 23 -5.18 -1.05 11.23
CA ASN A 23 -6.25 -0.08 11.34
C ASN A 23 -7.51 -0.60 10.62
N PHE A 24 -8.65 0.00 10.92
CA PHE A 24 -9.94 -0.39 10.36
C PHE A 24 -10.65 0.84 9.84
N VAL A 25 -11.25 0.72 8.65
CA VAL A 25 -12.21 1.70 8.15
C VAL A 25 -13.60 1.13 8.34
N ASP A 26 -14.47 1.90 8.99
CA ASP A 26 -15.89 1.60 9.14
C ASP A 26 -16.70 2.47 8.16
N ALA A 27 -17.82 1.94 7.66
CA ALA A 27 -18.71 2.65 6.76
C ALA A 27 -20.13 2.77 7.35
N TYR A 28 -20.63 4.01 7.43
CA TYR A 28 -21.96 4.33 7.97
C TYR A 28 -22.85 4.92 6.87
N PHE A 29 -24.02 4.32 6.69
CA PHE A 29 -24.98 4.69 5.65
C PHE A 29 -26.20 5.35 6.30
N PHE A 30 -26.56 6.51 5.78
CA PHE A 30 -27.64 7.32 6.35
C PHE A 30 -28.76 7.48 5.32
N ARG A 31 -30.00 7.44 5.81
CA ARG A 31 -31.19 7.75 5.03
C ARG A 31 -31.73 9.11 5.44
N LYS A 32 -32.15 9.91 4.45
CA LYS A 32 -32.83 11.17 4.70
C LYS A 32 -34.29 10.90 5.09
N GLU A 33 -34.71 11.42 6.23
CA GLU A 33 -36.08 11.40 6.73
C GLU A 33 -36.61 12.83 6.89
N LYS A 34 -37.88 12.97 7.30
CA LYS A 34 -38.53 14.30 7.43
C LYS A 34 -37.82 15.24 8.41
N LEU A 35 -37.24 14.71 9.49
CA LEU A 35 -36.64 15.47 10.59
C LEU A 35 -35.10 15.46 10.58
N GLY A 36 -34.46 14.84 9.57
CA GLY A 36 -33.00 14.78 9.50
C GLY A 36 -32.48 13.51 8.83
N TRP A 37 -31.25 13.15 9.20
CA TRP A 37 -30.61 11.92 8.74
C TRP A 37 -30.70 10.86 9.84
N ARG A 38 -31.08 9.65 9.47
CA ARG A 38 -31.07 8.49 10.36
C ARG A 38 -30.02 7.49 9.88
N LEU A 39 -29.25 6.92 10.82
CA LEU A 39 -28.37 5.79 10.51
C LEU A 39 -29.25 4.62 10.03
N ALA A 40 -29.02 4.17 8.81
CA ALA A 40 -29.76 3.10 8.17
C ALA A 40 -29.00 1.77 8.25
N GLU A 41 -27.69 1.82 8.04
CA GLU A 41 -26.81 0.65 8.03
C GLU A 41 -25.39 1.03 8.45
N ARG A 42 -24.66 0.08 9.00
CA ARG A 42 -23.26 0.21 9.41
C ARG A 42 -22.51 -1.04 8.98
N GLN A 43 -21.30 -0.85 8.47
CA GLN A 43 -20.35 -1.91 8.16
C GLN A 43 -19.09 -1.66 8.97
N ASP A 44 -18.94 -2.45 10.02
CA ASP A 44 -17.75 -2.47 10.85
C ASP A 44 -16.62 -3.19 10.15
N SER A 45 -15.42 -2.62 10.26
CA SER A 45 -14.21 -3.13 9.62
C SER A 45 -14.45 -3.39 8.13
N ALA A 46 -15.14 -2.45 7.46
CA ALA A 46 -15.42 -2.49 6.02
C ALA A 46 -14.14 -2.74 5.20
N VAL A 47 -13.00 -2.24 5.69
CA VAL A 47 -11.69 -2.76 5.31
C VAL A 47 -10.70 -2.70 6.48
N THR A 48 -9.79 -3.67 6.52
CA THR A 48 -8.63 -3.67 7.44
C THR A 48 -7.38 -3.35 6.64
N VAL A 49 -6.67 -2.30 7.03
CA VAL A 49 -5.49 -1.75 6.32
C VAL A 49 -4.56 -1.07 7.30
N GLY A 50 -3.36 -0.76 6.85
CA GLY A 50 -2.39 -0.06 7.68
C GLY A 50 -1.69 -0.97 8.68
N LEU A 51 -0.62 -0.44 9.26
CA LEU A 51 0.21 -1.09 10.26
C LEU A 51 0.63 -0.06 11.31
N GLU A 52 1.14 -0.52 12.45
CA GLU A 52 1.60 0.36 13.53
C GLU A 52 0.52 1.33 14.05
N GLY A 53 -0.75 0.93 13.92
CA GLY A 53 -1.90 1.78 14.24
C GLY A 53 -2.04 2.99 13.32
N TYR A 54 -1.35 3.06 12.18
CA TYR A 54 -1.47 4.10 11.16
C TYR A 54 -2.23 3.57 9.94
N LEU A 55 -3.24 4.31 9.50
CA LEU A 55 -4.09 3.92 8.37
C LEU A 55 -3.36 4.05 7.02
N GLY A 56 -2.43 4.99 6.90
CA GLY A 56 -1.87 5.42 5.62
C GLY A 56 -2.50 6.70 5.08
N GLU A 57 -2.17 7.03 3.84
CA GLU A 57 -2.79 8.13 3.10
C GLU A 57 -4.12 7.68 2.50
N THR A 58 -5.12 8.55 2.54
CA THR A 58 -6.44 8.24 2.00
C THR A 58 -6.92 9.29 1.02
N ARG A 59 -7.60 8.84 -0.04
CA ARG A 59 -8.26 9.73 -1.00
C ARG A 59 -9.52 9.10 -1.60
N ILE A 60 -10.53 9.93 -1.85
CA ILE A 60 -11.71 9.51 -2.61
C ILE A 60 -11.41 9.62 -4.10
N ILE A 61 -11.58 8.52 -4.81
CA ILE A 61 -11.38 8.41 -6.26
C ILE A 61 -12.72 8.12 -6.95
N ARG A 62 -12.83 8.56 -8.20
CA ARG A 62 -14.01 8.33 -9.04
C ARG A 62 -13.78 7.14 -9.97
N LEU A 63 -14.70 6.17 -9.93
CA LEU A 63 -14.73 4.98 -10.78
C LEU A 63 -15.92 5.07 -11.75
N GLY A 64 -15.84 5.98 -12.72
CA GLY A 64 -16.94 6.28 -13.63
C GLY A 64 -18.09 7.00 -12.92
N THR A 65 -19.21 6.32 -12.69
CA THR A 65 -20.34 6.86 -11.90
C THR A 65 -20.26 6.48 -10.42
N ALA A 66 -19.37 5.57 -10.05
CA ALA A 66 -19.13 5.14 -8.68
C ALA A 66 -17.93 5.87 -8.05
N TYR A 67 -17.73 5.68 -6.75
CA TYR A 67 -16.58 6.17 -5.99
C TYR A 67 -15.90 5.02 -5.25
N ALA A 68 -14.62 5.20 -4.93
CA ALA A 68 -13.89 4.33 -4.01
C ALA A 68 -13.06 5.17 -3.05
N LEU A 69 -12.83 4.66 -1.83
CA LEU A 69 -11.75 5.11 -0.97
C LEU A 69 -10.49 4.35 -1.39
N ALA A 70 -9.45 5.07 -1.78
CA ALA A 70 -8.11 4.53 -1.92
C ALA A 70 -7.35 4.76 -0.61
N VAL A 71 -6.67 3.71 -0.14
CA VAL A 71 -5.77 3.74 1.01
C VAL A 71 -4.40 3.26 0.58
N GLU A 72 -3.41 4.14 0.64
CA GLU A 72 -1.99 3.82 0.44
C GLU A 72 -1.34 3.71 1.81
N TRP A 73 -0.82 2.55 2.16
CA TRP A 73 -0.27 2.29 3.49
C TRP A 73 1.01 1.48 3.38
N GLY A 74 1.88 1.55 4.39
CA GLY A 74 3.17 0.88 4.35
C GLY A 74 3.81 0.78 5.73
N ASN A 75 4.87 0.00 5.81
CA ASN A 75 5.68 -0.14 7.00
C ASN A 75 7.13 -0.52 6.63
N CYS A 76 8.02 -0.40 7.61
CA CYS A 76 9.37 -0.90 7.52
C CYS A 76 9.61 -1.93 8.63
N TRP A 77 10.20 -3.07 8.29
CA TRP A 77 10.62 -4.08 9.25
C TRP A 77 12.06 -4.47 9.01
N GLN A 78 12.90 -4.31 10.03
CA GLN A 78 14.34 -4.59 9.95
C GLN A 78 15.02 -3.90 8.76
N GLY A 79 14.60 -2.67 8.44
CA GLY A 79 15.15 -1.88 7.35
C GLY A 79 14.68 -2.25 5.93
N ALA A 80 13.81 -3.25 5.80
CA ALA A 80 13.07 -3.49 4.56
C ALA A 80 11.71 -2.79 4.63
N CYS A 81 11.39 -1.99 3.63
CA CYS A 81 10.20 -1.14 3.60
C CYS A 81 9.29 -1.55 2.45
N GLY A 82 7.99 -1.59 2.70
CA GLY A 82 6.98 -1.91 1.70
C GLY A 82 5.78 -0.99 1.79
N SER A 83 5.10 -0.80 0.67
CA SER A 83 3.80 -0.13 0.64
C SER A 83 2.80 -0.83 -0.28
N TRP A 84 1.52 -0.65 0.05
CA TRP A 84 0.39 -1.33 -0.55
C TRP A 84 -0.77 -0.38 -0.81
N LEU A 85 -1.55 -0.69 -1.85
CA LEU A 85 -2.79 -0.03 -2.20
C LEU A 85 -3.98 -0.94 -1.90
N THR A 86 -4.95 -0.40 -1.16
CA THR A 86 -6.26 -1.00 -0.95
C THR A 86 -7.36 -0.07 -1.48
N LEU A 87 -8.34 -0.62 -2.19
CA LEU A 87 -9.48 0.13 -2.75
C LEU A 87 -10.79 -0.40 -2.17
N LEU A 88 -11.51 0.45 -1.43
CA LEU A 88 -12.85 0.17 -0.92
C LEU A 88 -13.89 0.88 -1.77
N GLY A 89 -14.69 0.13 -2.54
CA GLY A 89 -15.79 0.65 -3.34
C GLY A 89 -16.91 1.18 -2.48
N LEU A 90 -17.45 2.35 -2.83
CA LEU A 90 -18.44 3.09 -2.06
C LEU A 90 -19.78 3.09 -2.79
N GLY A 91 -20.70 2.26 -2.30
CA GLY A 91 -22.08 2.19 -2.77
C GLY A 91 -23.04 3.01 -1.90
N PRO A 92 -24.30 3.17 -2.34
CA PRO A 92 -25.29 3.96 -1.61
C PRO A 92 -25.66 3.38 -0.23
N ASN A 93 -25.64 2.06 -0.07
CA ASN A 93 -25.99 1.36 1.17
C ASN A 93 -24.97 0.28 1.58
N THR A 94 -23.91 0.10 0.80
CA THR A 94 -22.90 -0.94 1.07
C THR A 94 -21.55 -0.47 0.57
N SER A 95 -20.48 -0.98 1.16
CA SER A 95 -19.13 -0.89 0.66
C SER A 95 -18.60 -2.28 0.33
N SER A 96 -17.59 -2.34 -0.53
CA SER A 96 -17.01 -3.61 -0.98
C SER A 96 -15.55 -3.44 -1.32
N VAL A 97 -14.69 -4.32 -0.82
CA VAL A 97 -13.26 -4.30 -1.13
C VAL A 97 -13.05 -4.68 -2.60
N LEU A 98 -12.63 -3.70 -3.40
CA LEU A 98 -12.34 -3.84 -4.82
C LEU A 98 -10.91 -4.35 -5.05
N ALA A 99 -9.97 -3.93 -4.21
CA ALA A 99 -8.58 -4.39 -4.23
C ALA A 99 -8.06 -4.39 -2.80
N GLN A 100 -7.31 -5.42 -2.41
CA GLN A 100 -6.73 -5.55 -1.07
C GLN A 100 -5.22 -5.75 -1.22
N ASP A 101 -4.47 -4.89 -0.54
CA ASP A 101 -3.02 -5.00 -0.32
C ASP A 101 -2.23 -5.27 -1.60
N ILE A 102 -2.53 -4.53 -2.67
CA ILE A 102 -1.74 -4.60 -3.90
C ILE A 102 -0.39 -3.94 -3.64
N PRO A 103 0.74 -4.65 -3.72
CA PRO A 103 2.05 -4.04 -3.51
C PRO A 103 2.31 -2.93 -4.53
N ILE A 104 2.73 -1.75 -4.06
CA ILE A 104 3.06 -0.60 -4.92
C ILE A 104 4.50 -0.12 -4.75
N SER A 105 5.17 -0.39 -3.62
CA SER A 105 6.63 -0.23 -3.51
C SER A 105 7.26 -1.26 -2.59
N ALA A 106 8.55 -1.52 -2.79
CA ALA A 106 9.39 -2.21 -1.83
C ALA A 106 10.86 -1.82 -2.00
N ASP A 107 11.57 -1.72 -0.88
CA ASP A 107 13.01 -1.54 -0.84
C ASP A 107 13.64 -2.23 0.39
N ASN A 108 14.97 -2.41 0.36
CA ASN A 108 15.74 -2.88 1.50
C ASN A 108 16.95 -2.01 1.81
N LEU A 109 16.86 -0.70 1.52
CA LEU A 109 18.00 0.22 1.63
C LEU A 109 18.45 0.42 3.07
N GLY A 110 17.53 0.26 4.03
CA GLY A 110 17.83 0.32 5.45
C GLY A 110 18.21 -1.03 6.09
N ALA A 111 18.09 -2.14 5.35
CA ALA A 111 18.32 -3.48 5.90
C ALA A 111 19.81 -3.82 6.02
N TYR A 112 20.61 -3.31 5.08
CA TYR A 112 22.05 -3.53 5.02
C TYR A 112 22.74 -2.21 4.68
N LEU A 113 23.84 -1.89 5.37
CA LEU A 113 24.65 -0.69 5.09
C LEU A 113 25.10 -0.66 3.62
N GLU A 114 25.39 -1.83 3.05
CA GLU A 114 25.80 -1.97 1.65
C GLU A 114 24.71 -1.57 0.65
N CYS A 115 23.43 -1.56 1.05
CA CYS A 115 22.30 -1.16 0.22
C CYS A 115 22.01 0.35 0.27
N ALA A 116 22.56 1.09 1.24
CA ALA A 116 22.33 2.52 1.34
C ALA A 116 22.94 3.26 0.11
N GLU A 117 22.16 4.11 -0.56
CA GLU A 117 22.60 4.81 -1.77
C GLU A 117 23.82 5.72 -1.52
N GLU A 118 23.87 6.37 -0.36
CA GLU A 118 24.94 7.30 0.05
C GLU A 118 26.24 6.56 0.44
N GLU A 119 26.14 5.31 0.89
CA GLU A 119 27.28 4.50 1.31
C GLU A 119 27.71 3.49 0.24
N ARG A 120 27.21 3.58 -1.00
CA ARG A 120 27.68 2.76 -2.12
C ARG A 120 29.20 2.88 -2.22
N PRO A 121 30.00 1.92 -1.69
CA PRO A 121 31.40 2.15 -1.45
C PRO A 121 32.08 2.39 -2.80
N HIS A 122 33.01 3.35 -2.87
CA HIS A 122 34.00 3.28 -3.94
C HIS A 122 34.74 1.96 -3.77
N ALA A 123 35.08 1.29 -4.87
CA ALA A 123 35.60 -0.08 -4.91
C ALA A 123 36.95 -0.31 -4.16
N SER A 124 37.39 0.64 -3.32
CA SER A 124 38.68 0.65 -2.64
C SER A 124 38.64 0.41 -1.12
N ASP A 125 37.47 0.28 -0.49
CA ASP A 125 37.42 0.03 0.96
C ASP A 125 37.30 -1.46 1.27
N ASN A 126 38.39 -2.03 1.83
CA ASN A 126 38.57 -3.36 2.44
C ASN A 126 37.40 -4.35 2.23
N MET A 127 37.50 -5.13 1.15
CA MET A 127 36.49 -6.10 0.69
C MET A 127 36.35 -7.38 1.55
N GLU A 128 37.22 -7.61 2.54
CA GLU A 128 37.35 -8.95 3.15
C GLU A 128 36.22 -9.35 4.14
N ASP A 129 35.38 -8.43 4.60
CA ASP A 129 34.32 -8.72 5.58
C ASP A 129 32.88 -8.46 5.09
N ARG A 130 32.69 -8.05 3.83
CA ARG A 130 31.35 -7.73 3.30
C ARG A 130 30.68 -8.97 2.72
N ARG A 131 29.59 -9.41 3.36
CA ARG A 131 28.70 -10.43 2.80
C ARG A 131 27.99 -9.84 1.60
N SER A 132 27.96 -10.58 0.49
CA SER A 132 27.20 -10.18 -0.68
C SER A 132 25.73 -10.03 -0.33
N GLN A 133 25.14 -8.87 -0.67
CA GLN A 133 23.72 -8.60 -0.49
C GLN A 133 23.07 -8.33 -1.84
N THR A 134 21.82 -8.79 -1.98
CA THR A 134 20.94 -8.33 -3.05
C THR A 134 20.15 -7.14 -2.53
N CYS A 135 20.36 -5.99 -3.15
CA CYS A 135 19.69 -4.75 -2.83
C CYS A 135 18.64 -4.42 -3.88
N PHE A 136 17.55 -3.79 -3.47
CA PHE A 136 16.50 -3.36 -4.39
C PHE A 136 15.78 -2.12 -3.89
N SER A 137 15.29 -1.34 -4.85
CA SER A 137 14.33 -0.26 -4.64
C SER A 137 13.40 -0.22 -5.84
N VAL A 138 12.11 -0.46 -5.60
CA VAL A 138 11.07 -0.50 -6.63
C VAL A 138 9.90 0.35 -6.17
N GLU A 139 9.51 1.29 -7.02
CA GLU A 139 8.36 2.17 -6.82
C GLU A 139 7.34 1.99 -7.94
N GLY A 140 6.07 2.11 -7.60
CA GLY A 140 4.94 1.97 -8.49
C GLY A 140 4.02 3.16 -8.38
N HIS A 141 3.76 3.81 -9.51
CA HIS A 141 2.75 4.86 -9.60
C HIS A 141 1.48 4.29 -10.20
N TRP A 142 0.36 4.48 -9.51
CA TRP A 142 -0.90 3.92 -9.94
C TRP A 142 -1.89 4.99 -10.42
N LYS A 143 -2.72 4.58 -11.36
CA LYS A 143 -3.87 5.34 -11.87
C LYS A 143 -5.04 4.41 -12.08
N VAL A 144 -6.25 4.91 -11.87
CA VAL A 144 -7.46 4.10 -11.94
C VAL A 144 -8.57 4.83 -12.68
N ASN A 145 -9.34 4.07 -13.43
CA ASN A 145 -10.57 4.51 -14.07
C ASN A 145 -11.71 3.55 -13.72
N SER A 146 -12.86 3.68 -14.39
CA SER A 146 -14.06 2.89 -14.07
C SER A 146 -13.91 1.37 -14.19
N LYS A 147 -12.91 0.87 -14.94
CA LYS A 147 -12.73 -0.57 -15.19
C LYS A 147 -11.31 -1.07 -15.01
N GLN A 148 -10.32 -0.19 -14.97
CA GLN A 148 -8.91 -0.56 -14.94
C GLN A 148 -8.13 0.22 -13.89
N LEU A 149 -7.28 -0.51 -13.17
CA LEU A 149 -6.21 0.01 -12.33
C LEU A 149 -4.90 -0.34 -13.03
N MET A 150 -4.09 0.67 -13.30
CA MET A 150 -2.76 0.49 -13.89
C MET A 150 -1.72 0.92 -12.85
N ILE A 151 -0.64 0.15 -12.74
CA ILE A 151 0.51 0.47 -11.88
C ILE A 151 1.75 0.42 -12.76
N ASP A 152 2.37 1.58 -12.94
CA ASP A 152 3.60 1.78 -13.70
C ASP A 152 4.78 1.71 -12.73
N PHE A 153 5.58 0.65 -12.82
CA PHE A 153 6.71 0.38 -11.93
C PHE A 153 8.03 0.82 -12.53
N LYS A 154 8.91 1.32 -11.66
CA LYS A 154 10.32 1.62 -11.92
C LYS A 154 11.16 1.25 -10.72
N GLY A 155 12.40 0.84 -10.95
CA GLY A 155 13.31 0.52 -9.86
C GLY A 155 14.62 -0.05 -10.31
N LEU A 156 15.37 -0.56 -9.36
CA LEU A 156 16.68 -1.16 -9.54
C LEU A 156 16.84 -2.35 -8.60
N ILE A 157 17.46 -3.42 -9.09
CA ILE A 157 18.06 -4.48 -8.29
C ILE A 157 19.56 -4.46 -8.53
N TRP A 158 20.37 -4.61 -7.50
CA TRP A 158 21.82 -4.72 -7.63
C TRP A 158 22.40 -5.68 -6.61
N GLU A 159 23.62 -6.15 -6.88
CA GLU A 159 24.39 -6.93 -5.92
C GLU A 159 25.46 -6.03 -5.30
N THR A 160 25.84 -6.32 -4.06
CA THR A 160 26.98 -5.67 -3.42
C THR A 160 28.09 -6.70 -3.19
N PRO A 161 29.38 -6.30 -3.33
CA PRO A 161 29.87 -4.98 -3.74
C PRO A 161 29.86 -4.74 -5.27
N ASP A 162 29.36 -5.69 -6.07
CA ASP A 162 29.46 -5.69 -7.54
C ASP A 162 28.42 -4.78 -8.24
N LYS A 163 28.87 -3.62 -8.71
CA LYS A 163 28.03 -2.61 -9.39
C LYS A 163 27.78 -2.90 -10.88
N ASP A 164 28.43 -3.91 -11.46
CA ASP A 164 28.28 -4.20 -12.90
C ASP A 164 27.02 -5.04 -13.20
N LYS A 165 26.26 -5.42 -12.17
CA LYS A 165 25.05 -6.25 -12.26
C LYS A 165 23.75 -5.52 -11.91
N ASP A 166 23.77 -4.21 -12.02
CA ASP A 166 22.58 -3.38 -11.85
C ASP A 166 21.51 -3.77 -12.89
N THR A 167 20.36 -4.24 -12.41
CA THR A 167 19.20 -4.62 -13.21
C THR A 167 18.11 -3.57 -13.04
N VAL A 168 17.89 -2.77 -14.09
CA VAL A 168 16.78 -1.81 -14.13
C VAL A 168 15.45 -2.55 -14.22
N ILE A 169 14.57 -2.26 -13.27
CA ILE A 169 13.18 -2.71 -13.28
C ILE A 169 12.32 -1.64 -13.93
N SER A 170 11.58 -2.02 -14.97
CA SER A 170 10.49 -1.22 -15.48
C SER A 170 9.38 -2.10 -16.06
N GLY A 171 8.13 -1.66 -15.93
CA GLY A 171 6.99 -2.34 -16.52
C GLY A 171 5.67 -1.90 -15.90
N THR A 172 4.58 -2.36 -16.50
CA THR A 172 3.22 -1.99 -16.08
C THR A 172 2.44 -3.23 -15.70
N ALA A 173 1.74 -3.19 -14.55
CA ALA A 173 0.68 -4.13 -14.22
C ALA A 173 -0.68 -3.49 -14.51
N VAL A 174 -1.54 -4.20 -15.24
CA VAL A 174 -2.91 -3.76 -15.52
C VAL A 174 -3.87 -4.72 -14.86
N TYR A 175 -4.69 -4.20 -13.95
CA TYR A 175 -5.76 -4.92 -13.28
C TYR A 175 -7.10 -4.48 -13.87
N ARG A 176 -7.99 -5.43 -14.14
CA ARG A 176 -9.35 -5.17 -14.62
C ARG A 176 -10.36 -5.48 -13.52
N LEU A 177 -11.33 -4.59 -13.37
CA LEU A 177 -12.49 -4.81 -12.49
C LEU A 177 -13.35 -5.93 -13.08
N SER A 178 -13.38 -7.07 -12.40
CA SER A 178 -14.15 -8.26 -12.76
C SER A 178 -14.78 -8.84 -11.50
N ASN A 179 -16.09 -9.13 -11.54
CA ASN A 179 -16.84 -9.65 -10.39
C ASN A 179 -16.65 -8.85 -9.09
N GLY A 180 -16.60 -7.51 -9.22
CA GLY A 180 -16.42 -6.60 -8.08
C GLY A 180 -15.01 -6.51 -7.52
N LYS A 181 -14.00 -7.11 -8.16
CA LYS A 181 -12.59 -7.04 -7.75
C LYS A 181 -11.67 -6.67 -8.90
N PHE A 182 -10.64 -5.89 -8.64
CA PHE A 182 -9.53 -5.69 -9.57
C PHE A 182 -8.66 -6.94 -9.58
N VAL A 183 -8.59 -7.60 -10.74
CA VAL A 183 -7.80 -8.81 -10.97
C VAL A 183 -6.75 -8.51 -12.02
N LEU A 184 -5.52 -8.96 -11.80
CA LEU A 184 -4.43 -8.78 -12.77
C LEU A 184 -4.82 -9.37 -14.12
N GLU A 185 -4.83 -8.54 -15.15
CA GLU A 185 -5.18 -8.91 -16.52
C GLU A 185 -3.94 -9.06 -17.39
N SER A 186 -2.97 -8.14 -17.26
CA SER A 186 -1.75 -8.18 -18.05
C SER A 186 -0.56 -7.56 -17.32
N GLY A 187 0.64 -7.90 -17.78
CA GLY A 187 1.89 -7.56 -17.11
C GLY A 187 2.14 -8.40 -15.87
N LYS A 188 2.92 -7.86 -14.93
CA LYS A 188 3.20 -8.47 -13.62
C LYS A 188 3.42 -7.38 -12.58
N ASN A 189 3.03 -7.64 -11.33
CA ASN A 189 3.47 -6.80 -10.21
C ASN A 189 4.99 -7.00 -10.03
N LEU A 190 5.76 -5.91 -10.10
CA LEU A 190 7.23 -5.95 -10.04
C LEU A 190 7.77 -5.76 -8.63
N VAL A 191 6.90 -5.46 -7.67
CA VAL A 191 7.27 -5.37 -6.27
C VAL A 191 7.42 -6.79 -5.72
N LEU A 192 8.60 -7.07 -5.17
CA LEU A 192 8.87 -8.33 -4.49
C LEU A 192 7.99 -8.42 -3.24
N LYS A 193 7.44 -9.59 -2.96
CA LYS A 193 6.75 -9.80 -1.68
C LYS A 193 7.80 -9.80 -0.58
N LEU A 194 7.73 -8.80 0.31
CA LEU A 194 8.47 -8.74 1.57
C LEU A 194 7.89 -9.71 2.59
#